data_AF-A0A9X2FCJ0-F1
#
_entry.id   AF-A0A9X2FCJ0-F1
#
_cell.length_a   1.000
_cell.length_b   1.000
_cell.length_c   1.000
_cell.angle_alpha   90.00
_cell.angle_beta   90.00
_cell.angle_gamma   90.00
#
_symmetry.space_group_name_H-M   'P 1'
#
loop_
_entity.id
_entity.type
_entity.pdbx_description
1 polymer ?
#
loop_
_entity_poly.entity_id
_entity_poly.type
_entity_poly.pdbx_seq_one_letter_code
_entity_poly.pdbx_strand_id
1 'polypeptide(L)'
;MAETAKKRRAERSSMHGGLEGKLDIAAWGLLVLGSAAGFVVLQDRERGFVNTVSIVIEAIIAWLLFRSLAEIIRLLKHQARLPYGGKVSGVTETVAWECSACGATLYDPGICDRCGCEIVGTEESA
;
A
#
# COMPACT_ATOMS: atom_id res chain seq x y z
N MET A 1 7.71 36.71 -21.01
CA MET A 1 6.44 36.12 -20.54
C MET A 1 6.84 35.05 -19.54
N ALA A 2 6.42 35.14 -18.28
CA ALA A 2 6.73 34.11 -17.30
C ALA A 2 5.93 32.83 -17.63
N GLU A 3 6.60 31.69 -17.70
CA GLU A 3 5.91 30.41 -17.88
C GLU A 3 5.19 30.05 -16.57
N THR A 4 3.90 29.75 -16.70
CA THR A 4 3.02 29.40 -15.59
C THR A 4 2.78 27.89 -15.58
N ALA A 5 2.80 27.27 -14.41
CA ALA A 5 2.57 25.83 -14.25
C ALA A 5 1.45 25.56 -13.24
N LYS A 6 0.75 24.43 -13.38
CA LYS A 6 -0.32 24.01 -12.48
C LYS A 6 0.19 22.96 -11.50
N LYS A 7 -0.39 22.96 -10.31
CA LYS A 7 -0.24 21.91 -9.32
C LYS A 7 -0.93 20.64 -9.81
N ARG A 8 -0.18 19.56 -10.04
CA ARG A 8 -0.74 18.22 -10.25
C ARG A 8 -0.61 17.41 -8.97
N ARG A 9 -1.67 16.71 -8.60
CA ARG A 9 -1.58 15.66 -7.57
C ARG A 9 -0.77 14.53 -8.19
N ALA A 10 0.34 14.12 -7.55
CA ALA A 10 1.11 12.99 -8.01
C ALA A 10 0.18 11.78 -8.16
N GLU A 11 -0.08 11.36 -9.40
CA GLU A 11 -1.03 10.30 -9.70
C GLU A 11 -0.42 8.99 -9.19
N ARG A 12 -0.98 8.44 -8.11
CA ARG A 12 -0.56 7.13 -7.59
C ARG A 12 -0.83 6.10 -8.67
N SER A 13 0.23 5.66 -9.34
CA SER A 13 0.21 4.54 -10.27
C SER A 13 -0.43 3.33 -9.57
N SER A 14 -1.68 3.03 -9.92
CA SER A 14 -2.46 1.90 -9.39
C SER A 14 -2.07 0.61 -10.10
N MET A 15 -0.79 0.24 -10.08
CA MET A 15 -0.37 -1.05 -10.64
C MET A 15 -1.04 -2.20 -9.88
N HIS A 16 -2.01 -2.84 -10.51
CA HIS A 16 -2.63 -4.07 -10.04
C HIS A 16 -1.82 -5.24 -10.60
N GLY A 17 -1.34 -6.13 -9.72
CA GLY A 17 -0.69 -7.39 -10.13
C GLY A 17 0.80 -7.53 -9.79
N GLY A 18 1.40 -6.59 -9.05
CA GLY A 18 2.75 -6.75 -8.51
C GLY A 18 2.88 -7.89 -7.50
N LEU A 19 4.12 -8.21 -7.09
CA LEU A 19 4.43 -9.25 -6.11
C LEU A 19 3.66 -9.08 -4.80
N GLU A 20 3.44 -7.82 -4.40
CA GLU A 20 2.64 -7.40 -3.25
C GLU A 20 1.18 -7.86 -3.32
N GLY A 21 0.56 -7.84 -4.50
CA GLY A 21 -0.80 -8.32 -4.70
C GLY A 21 -0.88 -9.84 -4.59
N LYS A 22 0.13 -10.55 -5.11
CA LYS A 22 0.23 -12.01 -4.99
C LYS A 22 0.40 -12.45 -3.53
N LEU A 23 1.21 -11.72 -2.76
CA LEU A 23 1.38 -11.96 -1.33
C LEU A 23 0.10 -11.72 -0.54
N ASP A 24 -0.67 -10.68 -0.86
CA ASP A 24 -1.98 -10.42 -0.23
C ASP A 24 -2.98 -11.54 -0.53
N ILE A 25 -3.04 -12.01 -1.79
CA ILE A 25 -3.88 -13.15 -2.19
C ILE A 25 -3.43 -14.43 -1.47
N ALA A 26 -2.13 -14.68 -1.37
CA ALA A 26 -1.58 -15.84 -0.66
C ALA A 26 -1.92 -15.79 0.83
N ALA A 27 -1.86 -14.62 1.47
CA ALA A 27 -2.26 -14.45 2.86
C ALA A 27 -3.71 -14.87 3.07
N TRP A 28 -4.64 -14.35 2.27
CA TRP A 28 -6.05 -14.73 2.33
C TRP A 28 -6.27 -16.22 2.06
N GLY A 29 -5.57 -16.78 1.07
CA GLY A 29 -5.63 -18.20 0.76
C GLY A 29 -5.23 -19.08 1.94
N LEU A 30 -4.12 -18.75 2.61
CA LEU A 30 -3.65 -19.48 3.79
C LEU A 30 -4.62 -19.37 4.97
N LEU A 31 -5.22 -18.20 5.19
CA LEU A 31 -6.19 -18.00 6.27
C LEU A 31 -7.45 -18.85 6.06
N VAL A 32 -7.98 -18.87 4.83
CA VAL A 32 -9.16 -19.67 4.46
C VAL A 32 -8.84 -21.16 4.56
N LEU A 33 -7.69 -21.59 4.02
CA LEU A 33 -7.26 -22.99 4.06
C LEU A 33 -7.03 -23.48 5.50
N GLY A 34 -6.34 -22.68 6.32
CA GLY A 34 -6.11 -22.98 7.74
C GLY A 34 -7.40 -23.06 8.54
N SER A 35 -8.36 -22.16 8.27
CA SER A 35 -9.67 -22.18 8.90
C SER A 35 -10.49 -23.41 8.49
N ALA A 36 -10.46 -23.81 7.20
CA ALA A 36 -11.09 -25.03 6.72
C ALA A 36 -10.47 -26.28 7.35
N ALA A 37 -9.13 -26.35 7.44
CA ALA A 37 -8.43 -27.45 8.09
C ALA A 37 -8.78 -27.53 9.59
N GLY A 38 -8.82 -26.40 10.29
CA GLY A 38 -9.26 -26.33 11.68
C GLY A 38 -10.69 -26.85 11.86
N PHE A 39 -11.62 -26.50 10.96
CA PHE A 39 -12.99 -27.00 11.01
C PHE A 39 -13.09 -28.52 10.85
N VAL A 40 -12.28 -29.12 9.98
CA VAL A 40 -12.22 -30.58 9.81
C VAL A 40 -11.69 -31.25 11.08
N VAL A 41 -10.61 -30.72 11.65
CA VAL A 41 -9.99 -31.26 12.89
C VAL A 41 -10.91 -31.12 14.10
N LEU A 42 -11.77 -30.09 14.14
CA LEU A 42 -12.74 -29.90 15.21
C LEU A 42 -13.76 -31.05 15.32
N GLN A 43 -13.99 -31.80 14.24
CA GLN A 43 -14.91 -32.94 14.23
C GLN A 43 -14.37 -34.13 15.04
N ASP A 44 -13.07 -34.18 15.34
CA ASP A 44 -12.48 -35.21 16.19
C ASP A 44 -12.80 -34.96 17.68
N ARG A 45 -13.64 -35.83 18.24
CA ARG A 45 -14.26 -35.69 19.57
C ARG A 45 -13.29 -35.66 20.76
N GLU A 46 -12.12 -36.26 20.62
CA GLU A 46 -11.19 -36.50 21.75
C GLU A 46 -10.06 -35.47 21.85
N ARG A 47 -9.59 -34.94 20.72
CA ARG A 47 -8.42 -34.02 20.66
C ARG A 47 -8.61 -32.85 19.71
N GLY A 48 -9.78 -32.74 19.07
CA GLY A 48 -10.06 -31.76 18.04
C GLY A 48 -9.89 -30.33 18.53
N PHE A 49 -10.30 -30.01 19.76
CA PHE A 49 -10.29 -28.63 20.25
C PHE A 49 -8.88 -28.03 20.35
N VAL A 50 -7.94 -28.69 21.02
CA VAL A 50 -6.57 -28.16 21.21
C VAL A 50 -5.87 -28.01 19.86
N ASN A 51 -5.98 -29.02 18.99
CA ASN A 51 -5.39 -28.99 17.66
C ASN A 51 -6.03 -27.89 16.79
N THR A 52 -7.35 -27.70 16.87
CA THR A 52 -8.04 -26.63 16.14
C THR A 52 -7.54 -25.26 16.55
N VAL A 53 -7.39 -25.01 17.86
CA VAL A 53 -6.87 -23.73 18.36
C VAL A 53 -5.45 -23.49 17.84
N SER A 54 -4.57 -24.49 17.90
CA SER A 54 -3.21 -24.39 17.36
C SER A 54 -3.21 -24.07 15.86
N ILE A 55 -4.01 -24.79 15.06
CA ILE A 55 -4.10 -24.57 13.60
C ILE A 55 -4.61 -23.16 13.27
N VAL A 56 -5.63 -22.68 13.99
CA VAL A 56 -6.18 -21.34 13.78
C VAL A 56 -5.15 -20.26 14.15
N ILE A 57 -4.44 -20.43 15.25
CA ILE A 57 -3.36 -19.50 15.65
C ILE A 57 -2.26 -19.48 14.59
N GLU A 58 -1.80 -20.64 14.12
CA GLU A 58 -0.79 -20.74 13.06
C GLU A 58 -1.26 -20.08 11.76
N ALA A 59 -2.52 -20.27 11.38
CA ALA A 59 -3.11 -19.64 10.19
C ALA A 59 -3.15 -18.11 10.32
N ILE A 60 -3.52 -17.58 11.50
CA ILE A 60 -3.52 -16.14 11.77
C ILE A 60 -2.10 -15.57 11.74
N ILE A 61 -1.13 -16.25 12.36
CA ILE A 61 0.27 -15.83 12.35
C ILE A 61 0.80 -15.80 10.92
N ALA A 62 0.57 -16.86 10.14
CA ALA A 62 0.97 -16.90 8.74
C ALA A 62 0.31 -15.76 7.95
N TRP A 63 -0.99 -15.55 8.08
CA TRP A 63 -1.70 -14.43 7.44
C TRP A 63 -1.07 -13.06 7.79
N LEU A 64 -0.78 -12.82 9.07
CA LEU A 64 -0.12 -11.59 9.53
C LEU A 64 1.30 -11.43 8.94
N LEU A 65 2.08 -12.51 8.89
CA LEU A 65 3.45 -12.50 8.33
C LEU A 65 3.44 -12.17 6.83
N PHE A 66 2.54 -12.77 6.06
CA PHE A 66 2.43 -12.47 4.63
C PHE A 66 1.96 -11.03 4.39
N ARG A 67 1.00 -10.55 5.20
CA ARG A 67 0.52 -9.17 5.12
C ARG A 67 1.61 -8.15 5.47
N SER A 68 2.41 -8.41 6.50
CA SER A 68 3.53 -7.52 6.88
C SER A 68 4.65 -7.55 5.84
N LEU A 69 4.93 -8.71 5.23
CA LEU A 69 5.91 -8.81 4.14
C LEU A 69 5.48 -8.03 2.90
N ALA A 70 4.20 -8.13 2.50
CA ALA A 70 3.65 -7.34 1.41
C ALA A 70 3.82 -5.83 1.66
N GLU A 71 3.61 -5.42 2.91
CA GLU A 71 3.75 -4.03 3.34
C GLU A 71 5.20 -3.54 3.29
N ILE A 72 6.15 -4.34 3.79
CA ILE A 72 7.58 -4.05 3.72
C ILE A 72 8.02 -3.89 2.26
N ILE A 73 7.53 -4.74 1.34
CA ILE A 73 7.86 -4.62 -0.09
C ILE A 73 7.31 -3.30 -0.67
N ARG A 74 6.10 -2.90 -0.31
CA ARG A 74 5.53 -1.60 -0.75
C ARG A 74 6.40 -0.44 -0.24
N LEU A 75 6.83 -0.49 1.02
CA LEU A 75 7.73 0.52 1.60
C LEU A 75 9.09 0.57 0.91
N LEU A 76 9.71 -0.59 0.63
CA LEU A 76 11.00 -0.65 -0.07
C LEU A 76 10.88 -0.12 -1.50
N LYS A 77 9.82 -0.47 -2.23
CA LYS A 77 9.56 0.08 -3.56
C LYS A 77 9.32 1.59 -3.51
N HIS A 78 8.60 2.07 -2.50
CA HIS A 78 8.38 3.49 -2.29
C HIS A 78 9.70 4.25 -2.07
N GLN A 79 10.58 3.75 -1.21
CA GLN A 79 11.91 4.33 -0.99
C GLN A 79 12.77 4.33 -2.26
N ALA A 80 12.66 3.28 -3.07
CA ALA A 80 13.35 3.17 -4.36
C ALA A 80 12.70 3.98 -5.49
N ARG A 81 11.60 4.71 -5.23
CA ARG A 81 10.77 5.41 -6.24
C ARG A 81 10.28 4.50 -7.38
N LEU A 82 10.11 3.21 -7.09
CA LEU A 82 9.55 2.23 -8.03
C LEU A 82 8.03 2.19 -7.90
N PRO A 83 7.30 1.89 -8.99
CA PRO A 83 5.86 1.74 -8.92
C PRO A 83 5.48 0.51 -8.08
N TYR A 84 4.45 0.65 -7.24
CA TYR A 84 3.89 -0.42 -6.41
C TYR A 84 2.36 -0.32 -6.31
N GLY A 85 1.71 -1.47 -6.15
CA GLY A 85 0.27 -1.58 -5.97
C GLY A 85 -0.19 -1.54 -4.51
N GLY A 86 -1.40 -1.01 -4.29
CA GLY A 86 -2.09 -1.05 -3.00
C GLY A 86 -1.84 0.18 -2.11
N LYS A 87 -2.44 0.16 -0.92
CA LYS A 87 -2.29 1.21 0.10
C LYS A 87 -1.21 0.77 1.09
N VAL A 88 -0.23 1.64 1.32
CA VAL A 88 0.66 1.54 2.48
C VAL A 88 -0.13 2.02 3.70
N SER A 89 -0.23 1.16 4.71
CA SER A 89 -0.66 1.48 6.06
C SER A 89 0.24 2.55 6.66
N GLY A 90 -0.34 3.71 6.99
CA GLY A 90 0.39 4.90 7.40
C GLY A 90 -0.21 6.17 6.79
N VAL A 91 0.26 7.33 7.28
CA VAL A 91 -0.35 8.66 7.10
C VAL A 91 -0.95 8.84 5.71
N THR A 92 -2.28 8.79 5.69
CA THR A 92 -3.12 9.29 4.62
C THR A 92 -2.76 10.74 4.37
N GLU A 93 -2.28 11.01 3.16
CA GLU A 93 -2.11 12.35 2.58
C GLU A 93 -0.97 13.21 3.15
N THR A 94 0.28 12.85 2.84
CA THR A 94 1.17 13.90 2.34
C THR A 94 0.80 14.13 0.89
N VAL A 95 0.01 15.17 0.62
CA VAL A 95 -0.32 15.59 -0.75
C VAL A 95 0.98 16.14 -1.35
N ALA A 96 1.78 15.25 -1.93
CA ALA A 96 2.94 15.64 -2.71
C ALA A 96 2.42 16.24 -4.01
N TRP A 97 2.73 17.52 -4.18
CA TRP A 97 2.31 18.30 -5.33
C TRP A 97 3.44 18.33 -6.36
N GLU A 98 3.11 18.25 -7.64
CA GLU A 98 4.09 18.26 -8.72
C GLU A 98 3.83 19.43 -9.67
N CYS A 99 4.92 20.00 -10.20
CA CYS A 99 4.87 21.03 -11.22
C CYS A 99 4.43 20.42 -12.56
N SER A 100 3.36 20.94 -13.18
CA SER A 100 2.89 20.43 -14.47
C SER A 100 3.86 20.65 -15.64
N ALA A 101 4.81 21.59 -15.52
CA ALA A 101 5.77 21.90 -16.57
C ALA A 101 6.98 20.95 -16.58
N CYS A 102 7.53 20.62 -15.41
CA CYS A 102 8.75 19.83 -15.31
C CYS A 102 8.63 18.52 -14.50
N GLY A 103 7.48 18.26 -13.88
CA GLY A 103 7.23 17.08 -13.05
C GLY A 103 7.99 17.06 -11.72
N ALA A 104 8.62 18.18 -11.32
CA ALA A 104 9.32 18.25 -10.03
C ALA A 104 8.32 18.30 -8.87
N THR A 105 8.62 17.61 -7.78
CA THR A 105 7.88 17.73 -6.52
C THR A 105 8.08 19.13 -5.94
N LEU A 106 6.98 19.80 -5.60
CA LEU A 106 6.93 21.15 -5.04
C LEU A 106 7.06 21.09 -3.52
N TYR A 107 8.06 21.79 -2.99
CA TYR A 107 8.20 22.05 -1.56
C TYR A 107 7.54 23.39 -1.16
N ASP A 108 7.65 24.39 -2.04
CA ASP A 108 7.01 25.70 -1.89
C ASP A 108 5.79 25.81 -2.84
N PRO A 109 4.65 26.36 -2.38
CA PRO A 109 3.46 26.54 -3.21
C PRO A 109 3.58 27.62 -4.30
N GLY A 110 4.54 28.56 -4.22
CA GLY A 110 4.60 29.71 -5.12
C GLY A 110 5.41 29.50 -6.40
N ILE A 111 6.55 28.84 -6.31
CA ILE A 111 7.53 28.75 -7.42
C ILE A 111 8.12 27.33 -7.46
N CYS A 112 8.33 26.79 -8.67
CA CYS A 112 9.04 25.53 -8.82
C CYS A 112 10.57 25.71 -8.72
N ASP A 113 11.21 25.07 -7.72
CA ASP A 113 12.67 25.09 -7.51
C ASP A 113 13.49 24.59 -8.71
N ARG A 114 12.88 23.82 -9.61
CA ARG A 114 13.57 23.19 -10.74
C ARG A 114 13.49 23.97 -12.04
N CYS A 115 12.29 24.46 -12.40
CA CYS A 115 12.06 25.15 -13.67
C CYS A 115 11.80 26.65 -13.52
N GLY A 116 11.65 27.16 -12.30
CA GLY A 116 11.39 28.57 -12.02
C GLY A 116 9.99 29.05 -12.43
N CYS A 117 9.10 28.16 -12.87
CA CYS A 117 7.74 28.54 -13.23
C CYS A 117 6.94 28.92 -11.98
N GLU A 118 6.12 29.95 -12.12
CA GLU A 118 5.15 30.36 -11.11
C GLU A 118 3.99 29.35 -11.09
N ILE A 119 3.63 28.86 -9.91
CA ILE A 119 2.58 27.86 -9.73
C ILE A 119 1.25 28.57 -9.56
N VAL A 120 0.35 28.40 -10.54
CA VAL A 120 -0.94 29.11 -10.60
C VAL A 120 -2.09 28.13 -10.33
N GLY A 121 -2.75 28.31 -9.18
CA GLY A 121 -3.97 27.58 -8.77
C GLY A 121 -3.73 26.34 -7.89
N THR A 122 -4.58 26.02 -6.91
CA THR A 122 -5.69 26.73 -6.26
C THR A 122 -5.60 26.43 -4.77
N GLU A 123 -5.83 27.47 -3.97
CA GLU A 123 -6.02 27.39 -2.53
C GLU A 123 -7.13 26.41 -2.14
N GLU A 124 -7.03 25.95 -0.90
CA GLU A 124 -7.91 25.08 -0.12
C GLU A 124 -9.35 24.93 -0.65
N SER A 125 -9.74 23.70 -0.96
CA SER A 125 -11.15 23.29 -0.92
C SER A 125 -11.35 22.54 0.39
N ALA A 126 -12.19 23.13 1.25
CA ALA A 126 -12.60 22.71 2.58
C ALA A 126 -13.08 21.25 2.69
#